data_AF-B6EY67-F1
#
_entry.id   AF-B6EY67-F1
#
_cell.length_a   1.000
_cell.length_b   1.000
_cell.length_c   1.000
_cell.angle_alpha   90.00
_cell.angle_beta   90.00
_cell.angle_gamma   90.00
#
_symmetry.space_group_name_H-M   'P 1'
#
loop_
_entity.id
_entity.type
_entity.pdbx_description
1 polymer ?
#
loop_
_entity_poly.entity_id
_entity_poly.type
_entity_poly.pdbx_seq_one_letter_code
_entity_poly.pdbx_strand_id
1 'polypeptide(L)' 'LYEMFSSVMKHLPGPQQQAFKELQGLEDFIAKKVEHNRRTLDPNSPRDFIDSFLIRMQE' A
#
# COMPACT_ATOMS: atom_id res chain seq x y z
N LEU A 1 -21.87 -5.03 -9.33
CA LEU A 1 -21.59 -6.29 -10.04
C LEU A 1 -20.25 -6.89 -9.63
N TYR A 2 -19.13 -6.17 -9.75
CA TYR A 2 -17.82 -6.68 -9.31
C TYR A 2 -17.85 -7.13 -7.83
N GLU A 3 -18.37 -6.28 -6.93
CA GLU A 3 -18.50 -6.61 -5.50
C GLU A 3 -19.31 -7.88 -5.21
N MET A 4 -20.34 -8.17 -6.00
CA MET A 4 -21.22 -9.32 -5.79
C MET A 4 -20.70 -10.61 -6.43
N PHE A 5 -19.84 -10.51 -7.45
CA PHE A 5 -19.37 -11.64 -8.26
C PHE A 5 -17.85 -11.64 -8.44
N SER A 6 -17.11 -11.12 -7.46
CA SER A 6 -15.65 -10.91 -7.52
C SER A 6 -14.88 -12.19 -7.87
N SER A 7 -15.34 -13.34 -7.34
CA SER A 7 -14.75 -14.66 -7.59
C SER A 7 -14.70 -15.03 -9.08
N VAL A 8 -15.72 -14.64 -9.86
CA VAL A 8 -15.77 -14.88 -11.31
C VAL A 8 -15.14 -13.71 -12.07
N MET A 9 -15.49 -12.48 -11.69
CA MET A 9 -15.08 -11.27 -12.40
C MET A 9 -13.56 -11.02 -12.38
N LYS A 10 -12.83 -11.55 -11.39
CA LYS A 10 -11.37 -11.48 -11.35
C LYS A 10 -10.68 -12.24 -12.50
N HIS A 11 -11.35 -13.24 -13.08
CA HIS A 11 -10.82 -14.06 -14.16
C HIS A 11 -11.23 -13.57 -15.55
N LEU A 12 -12.24 -12.71 -15.64
CA LEU A 12 -12.72 -12.18 -16.91
C LEU A 12 -11.88 -10.96 -17.34
N PRO A 13 -11.63 -10.79 -18.66
CA PRO A 13 -11.01 -9.57 -19.16
C PRO A 13 -11.92 -8.37 -18.94
N GLY A 14 -11.35 -7.23 -18.55
CA GLY A 14 -12.12 -5.99 -18.38
C GLY A 14 -11.39 -4.89 -17.59
N PRO A 15 -12.03 -3.72 -17.43
CA PRO A 15 -11.42 -2.53 -16.81
C PRO A 15 -10.87 -2.77 -15.39
N GLN A 16 -11.45 -3.70 -14.65
CA GLN A 16 -10.99 -4.11 -13.31
C GLN A 16 -9.50 -4.52 -13.33
N GLN A 17 -9.01 -5.13 -14.40
CA GLN A 17 -7.62 -5.56 -14.50
C GLN A 17 -6.66 -4.37 -14.55
N GLN A 18 -7.06 -3.28 -15.22
CA GLN A 18 -6.28 -2.06 -15.26
C GLN A 18 -6.30 -1.36 -13.89
N ALA A 19 -7.47 -1.28 -13.24
CA ALA A 19 -7.57 -0.76 -11.88
C ALA A 19 -6.68 -1.54 -10.90
N PHE A 20 -6.61 -2.88 -10.99
CA PHE A 20 -5.71 -3.67 -10.16
C PHE A 20 -4.23 -3.41 -10.44
N LYS A 21 -3.83 -3.17 -11.69
CA LYS A 21 -2.45 -2.78 -12.02
C LYS A 21 -2.09 -1.43 -11.41
N GLU A 22 -3.00 -0.46 -11.43
CA GLU A 22 -2.79 0.85 -10.82
C GLU A 22 -2.71 0.75 -9.29
N LEU A 23 -3.57 -0.06 -8.67
CA LEU A 23 -3.49 -0.37 -7.24
C LEU A 23 -2.16 -1.04 -6.88
N GLN A 24 -1.70 -2.01 -7.66
CA GLN A 24 -0.39 -2.64 -7.44
C GLN A 24 0.75 -1.61 -7.53
N GLY A 25 0.68 -0.68 -8.49
CA GLY A 25 1.66 0.40 -8.61
C GLY A 25 1.66 1.34 -7.40
N LEU A 26 0.49 1.62 -6.82
CA LEU A 26 0.35 2.40 -5.60
C LEU A 26 0.94 1.65 -4.39
N GLU A 27 0.67 0.35 -4.26
CA GLU A 27 1.25 -0.51 -3.21
C GLU A 27 2.78 -0.52 -3.30
N ASP A 28 3.35 -0.69 -4.50
CA ASP A 28 4.80 -0.66 -4.72
C ASP A 28 5.42 0.68 -4.34
N PHE A 29 4.74 1.78 -4.64
CA PHE A 29 5.18 3.12 -4.26
C PHE A 29 5.17 3.29 -2.73
N ILE A 30 4.09 2.90 -2.06
CA ILE A 30 3.97 2.96 -0.61
C ILE A 30 5.06 2.10 0.04
N ALA A 31 5.29 0.88 -0.44
CA ALA A 31 6.33 -0.01 0.08
C ALA A 31 7.73 0.62 -0.01
N LYS A 32 8.08 1.24 -1.14
CA LYS A 32 9.34 1.98 -1.30
C LYS A 32 9.45 3.16 -0.34
N LYS A 33 8.36 3.90 -0.13
CA LYS A 33 8.31 5.03 0.82
C LYS A 33 8.50 4.54 2.25
N VAL A 34 7.81 3.48 2.66
CA VAL A 34 7.97 2.85 3.99
C VAL A 34 9.39 2.38 4.22
N GLU A 35 10.01 1.73 3.23
CA GLU A 35 11.41 1.29 3.31
C GLU A 35 12.38 2.47 3.47
N HIS A 36 12.18 3.56 2.71
CA HIS A 36 12.96 4.78 2.88
C HIS A 36 12.80 5.39 4.29
N ASN A 37 11.56 5.46 4.77
CA ASN A 37 11.26 5.95 6.11
C ASN A 37 11.96 5.10 7.18
N ARG A 38 11.89 3.76 7.10
CA ARG A 38 12.60 2.84 8.02
C ARG A 38 14.11 3.07 8.06
N ARG A 39 14.75 3.29 6.92
CA ARG A 39 16.22 3.51 6.84
C ARG A 39 16.67 4.80 7.53
N THR A 40 15.79 5.78 7.64
CA THR A 40 16.08 7.13 8.12
C THR A 40 15.24 7.50 9.34
N LEU A 41 14.65 6.50 10.00
CA LEU A 41 13.73 6.69 11.12
C LEU A 41 14.49 7.17 12.36
N ASP A 42 14.06 8.31 12.92
CA ASP A 42 14.46 8.79 14.23
C ASP A 42 13.24 8.73 15.17
N PRO A 43 13.22 7.81 16.17
CA PRO A 43 12.12 7.71 17.12
C PRO A 43 11.84 8.99 17.92
N ASN A 44 12.82 9.89 18.06
CA ASN A 44 12.66 11.13 18.81
C ASN A 44 12.09 12.27 17.96
N SER A 45 12.05 12.12 16.64
CA SER A 45 11.64 13.16 15.70
C SER A 45 10.91 12.59 14.47
N PRO A 46 9.68 12.07 14.63
CA PRO A 46 8.90 11.52 13.51
C PRO A 46 8.57 12.60 12.48
N ARG A 47 8.84 12.31 11.20
CA ARG A 47 8.68 13.30 10.10
C ARG A 47 7.28 13.31 9.52
N ASP A 48 6.64 12.14 9.45
CA ASP A 48 5.34 11.96 8.85
C ASP A 48 4.55 10.80 9.51
N PHE A 49 3.38 10.50 8.96
CA PHE A 49 2.51 9.44 9.46
C PHE A 49 3.20 8.07 9.43
N ILE A 50 4.03 7.79 8.43
CA ILE A 50 4.71 6.50 8.29
C ILE A 50 5.71 6.34 9.44
N ASP A 51 6.50 7.36 9.76
CA ASP A 51 7.42 7.31 10.91
C ASP A 51 6.65 7.09 12.22
N SER A 52 5.57 7.83 12.43
CA SER A 52 4.72 7.71 13.63
C SER A 52 4.14 6.30 13.77
N PHE A 53 3.68 5.71 12.66
CA PHE A 53 3.15 4.36 12.63
C PHE A 53 4.24 3.31 12.89
N LEU A 54 5.41 3.45 12.28
CA LEU A 54 6.55 2.55 12.45
C LEU A 54 7.09 2.53 13.89
N ILE A 55 7.10 3.68 14.57
CA ILE A 55 7.49 3.79 15.98
C ILE A 55 6.46 3.04 16.85
N ARG A 56 5.17 3.30 16.64
CA ARG A 56 4.09 2.62 17.39
C ARG A 56 4.05 1.11 17.20
N MET A 57 4.50 0.58 16.07
CA MET A 57 4.61 -0.87 15.85
C MET A 57 5.74 -1.54 16.65
N GLN A 58 6.69 -0.76 17.18
CA GLN A 58 7.85 -1.25 17.93
C GLN A 58 7.69 -1.08 19.45
N GLU A 59 6.64 -0.38 19.89
CA GLU A 59 6.19 -0.28 21.29
C GLU A 59 5.50 -1.57 21.75
#